data_AF-A0A355T6G7-F1
#
_entry.id   AF-A0A355T6G7-F1
#
_cell.length_a   1.000
_cell.length_b   1.000
_cell.length_c   1.000
_cell.angle_alpha   90.00
_cell.angle_beta   90.00
_cell.angle_gamma   90.00
#
_symmetry.space_group_name_H-M   'P 1'
#
loop_
_entity.id
_entity.type
_entity.pdbx_description
1 polymer ?
#
loop_
_entity_poly.entity_id
_entity_poly.type
_entity_poly.pdbx_seq_one_letter_code
_entity_poly.pdbx_strand_id
1 'polypeptide(L)'
;RDAIPQTLIDLFKEVGAYYVPALLANAKALMDGADTVETEIDGARWVQKPFAYQGKCLQWLREQHAGLADADRKVVDDVLAGTGCEKLFA
;
A
#
# COMPACT_ATOMS: atom_id res chain seq x y z
N ARG A 1 -20.35 3.08 -14.01
CA ARG A 1 -19.07 2.34 -14.03
C ARG A 1 -19.44 0.88 -14.13
N ASP A 2 -18.70 0.10 -14.91
CA ASP A 2 -18.92 -1.34 -15.00
C ASP A 2 -18.63 -2.00 -13.66
N ALA A 3 -19.19 -3.20 -13.45
CA ALA A 3 -18.90 -3.99 -12.27
C ALA A 3 -17.41 -4.34 -12.23
N ILE A 4 -16.77 -4.14 -11.08
CA ILE A 4 -15.36 -4.49 -10.89
C ILE A 4 -15.25 -6.02 -10.79
N PRO A 5 -14.42 -6.68 -11.61
CA PRO A 5 -14.28 -8.13 -11.57
C PRO A 5 -13.73 -8.60 -10.21
N GLN A 6 -14.28 -9.69 -9.68
CA GLN A 6 -13.80 -10.29 -8.44
C GLN A 6 -12.31 -10.67 -8.51
N THR A 7 -11.84 -11.09 -9.68
CA THR A 7 -10.43 -11.42 -9.93
C THR A 7 -9.48 -10.24 -9.69
N LEU A 8 -9.92 -9.00 -9.95
CA LEU A 8 -9.13 -7.81 -9.65
C LEU A 8 -9.08 -7.54 -8.14
N ILE A 9 -10.21 -7.72 -7.45
CA ILE A 9 -10.27 -7.60 -5.99
C ILE A 9 -9.36 -8.64 -5.32
N ASP A 10 -9.35 -9.87 -5.81
CA ASP A 10 -8.49 -10.92 -5.27
C ASP A 10 -7.00 -10.63 -5.55
N LEU A 11 -6.66 -10.04 -6.70
CA LEU A 11 -5.30 -9.53 -6.94
C LEU A 11 -4.91 -8.43 -5.93
N PHE A 12 -5.82 -7.51 -5.60
CA PHE A 12 -5.53 -6.51 -4.58
C PHE A 12 -5.38 -7.10 -3.18
N LYS A 13 -6.04 -8.22 -2.85
CA LYS A 13 -5.80 -8.95 -1.60
C LYS A 13 -4.39 -9.49 -1.53
N GLU A 14 -3.88 -10.07 -2.63
CA GLU A 14 -2.49 -10.52 -2.72
C GLU A 14 -1.52 -9.34 -2.53
N VAL A 15 -1.76 -8.22 -3.22
CA VAL A 15 -0.95 -7.01 -3.06
C VAL A 15 -1.01 -6.48 -1.61
N GLY A 16 -2.19 -6.46 -1.01
CA GLY A 16 -2.43 -6.00 0.35
C GLY A 16 -1.81 -6.88 1.42
N ALA A 17 -1.74 -8.19 1.19
CA ALA A 17 -1.11 -9.16 2.09
C ALA A 17 0.42 -9.10 2.05
N TYR A 18 1.01 -8.96 0.86
CA TYR A 18 2.45 -9.11 0.67
C TYR A 18 3.20 -7.79 0.48
N TYR A 19 2.71 -6.91 -0.40
CA TYR A 19 3.46 -5.72 -0.79
C TYR A 19 3.24 -4.53 0.16
N VAL A 20 2.00 -4.36 0.64
CA VAL A 20 1.64 -3.23 1.52
C VAL A 20 2.44 -3.22 2.82
N PRO A 21 2.62 -4.34 3.56
CA PRO A 21 3.44 -4.32 4.78
C PRO A 21 4.90 -3.94 4.49
N ALA A 22 5.48 -4.44 3.40
CA ALA A 22 6.84 -4.10 2.99
C ALA A 22 6.97 -2.60 2.70
N LEU A 23 6.03 -2.02 1.94
CA LEU A 23 6.06 -0.63 1.54
C LEU A 23 5.90 0.33 2.74
N LEU A 24 4.99 0.01 3.66
CA LEU A 24 4.78 0.80 4.89
C LEU A 24 5.97 0.70 5.84
N ALA A 25 6.52 -0.49 6.03
CA ALA A 25 7.72 -0.68 6.86
C ALA A 25 8.93 0.06 6.25
N ASN A 26 9.08 0.04 4.93
CA ASN A 26 10.12 0.79 4.23
C ASN A 26 9.96 2.30 4.44
N ALA A 27 8.75 2.83 4.30
CA ALA A 27 8.48 4.24 4.55
C ALA A 27 8.81 4.64 6.00
N LYS A 28 8.43 3.81 6.98
CA LYS A 28 8.78 4.01 8.39
C LYS A 28 10.30 4.02 8.61
N ALA A 29 11.02 3.03 8.09
CA ALA A 29 12.47 2.97 8.25
C ALA A 29 13.18 4.18 7.64
N LEU A 30 12.72 4.66 6.48
CA LEU A 30 13.24 5.89 5.85
C LEU A 30 12.98 7.12 6.72
N MET A 31 11.78 7.25 7.31
CA MET A 31 11.44 8.35 8.22
C MET A 31 12.28 8.32 9.50
N ASP A 32 12.55 7.13 10.03
CA ASP A 32 13.33 6.93 11.26
C ASP A 32 14.85 7.01 11.00
N GLY A 33 15.29 7.10 9.74
CA GLY A 33 16.71 7.04 9.38
C GLY A 33 17.38 5.69 9.71
N ALA A 34 16.59 4.62 9.78
CA ALA A 34 17.07 3.28 10.13
C ALA A 34 17.87 2.65 8.98
N ASP A 35 18.87 1.82 9.31
CA ASP A 35 19.67 1.11 8.31
C ASP A 35 18.99 -0.16 7.76
N THR A 36 17.91 -0.59 8.39
CA THR A 36 17.21 -1.84 8.07
C THR A 36 15.70 -1.65 8.15
N VAL A 37 15.00 -2.18 7.16
CA VAL A 37 13.55 -2.41 7.20
C VAL A 37 13.34 -3.81 7.74
N GLU A 38 12.54 -3.95 8.78
CA GLU A 38 12.12 -5.24 9.31
C GLU A 38 10.61 -5.23 9.52
N THR A 39 9.93 -6.26 9.02
CA THR A 39 8.49 -6.45 9.17
C THR A 39 8.15 -7.94 9.07
N GLU A 40 6.89 -8.28 9.29
CA GLU A 40 6.35 -9.62 9.05
C GLU A 40 5.47 -9.59 7.80
N ILE A 41 5.64 -10.58 6.93
CA ILE A 41 4.83 -10.80 5.73
C ILE A 41 4.46 -12.27 5.72
N ASP A 42 3.15 -12.57 5.75
CA ASP A 42 2.63 -13.95 5.73
C ASP A 42 3.28 -14.87 6.78
N GLY A 43 3.40 -14.37 8.02
CA GLY A 43 4.01 -15.09 9.15
C GLY A 43 5.54 -15.25 9.05
N ALA A 44 6.17 -14.71 8.00
CA ALA A 44 7.61 -14.78 7.81
C ALA A 44 8.28 -13.42 8.07
N ARG A 45 9.45 -13.47 8.72
CA ARG A 45 10.30 -12.29 8.92
C ARG A 45 10.83 -11.80 7.58
N TRP A 46 10.55 -10.54 7.25
CA TRP A 46 11.07 -9.85 6.07
C TRP A 46 12.08 -8.80 6.48
N VAL A 47 13.27 -8.82 5.86
CA VAL A 47 14.35 -7.87 6.13
C VAL A 47 14.93 -7.35 4.82
N GLN A 48 15.10 -6.04 4.71
CA GLN A 48 15.76 -5.41 3.56
C GLN A 48 16.48 -4.11 3.96
N LYS A 49 17.28 -3.56 3.04
CA LYS A 49 17.73 -2.17 3.18
C LYS A 49 16.60 -1.20 2.85
N PRO A 50 16.51 -0.04 3.51
CA PRO A 50 15.60 1.02 3.12
C PRO A 50 15.82 1.43 1.67
N PHE A 51 14.74 1.59 0.93
CA PHE A 51 14.75 1.93 -0.49
C PHE A 51 13.99 3.24 -0.73
N ALA A 52 14.75 4.31 -0.92
CA ALA A 52 14.22 5.66 -1.06
C ALA A 52 13.19 5.80 -2.19
N TYR A 53 13.36 5.09 -3.31
CA TYR A 53 12.41 5.17 -4.42
C TYR A 53 11.04 4.59 -4.05
N GLN A 54 10.99 3.47 -3.32
CA GLN A 54 9.72 2.93 -2.80
C GLN A 54 9.03 3.91 -1.86
N GLY A 55 9.79 4.65 -1.04
CA GLY A 55 9.24 5.75 -0.23
C GLY A 55 8.53 6.82 -1.08
N LYS A 56 9.15 7.22 -2.21
CA LYS A 56 8.54 8.15 -3.17
C LYS A 56 7.27 7.58 -3.82
N CYS A 57 7.27 6.29 -4.17
CA CYS A 57 6.07 5.64 -4.71
C CYS A 57 4.88 5.74 -3.75
N LEU A 58 5.09 5.47 -2.45
CA LEU A 58 4.02 5.61 -1.45
C LEU A 58 3.54 7.05 -1.32
N GLN A 59 4.47 8.02 -1.30
CA GLN A 59 4.12 9.43 -1.28
C GLN A 59 3.23 9.80 -2.47
N TRP A 60 3.63 9.43 -3.69
CA TRP A 60 2.84 9.72 -4.89
C TRP A 60 1.47 9.06 -4.88
N LEU A 61 1.36 7.82 -4.42
CA LEU A 61 0.05 7.16 -4.26
C LEU A 61 -0.88 8.01 -3.38
N ARG A 62 -0.39 8.44 -2.20
CA ARG A 62 -1.16 9.26 -1.26
C ARG A 62 -1.52 10.62 -1.83
N GLU A 63 -0.59 11.28 -2.51
CA GLU A 63 -0.84 12.58 -3.17
C GLU A 63 -1.87 12.47 -4.29
N GLN A 64 -1.77 11.45 -5.14
CA GLN A 64 -2.73 11.24 -6.23
C GLN A 64 -4.11 10.87 -5.71
N HIS A 65 -4.19 10.05 -4.66
CA HIS A 65 -5.46 9.70 -4.01
C HIS A 65 -6.12 10.92 -3.35
N ALA A 66 -5.34 11.74 -2.63
CA ALA A 66 -5.83 12.98 -2.03
C ALA A 66 -6.30 14.01 -3.08
N GLY A 67 -5.70 13.99 -4.27
CA GLY A 67 -6.07 14.85 -5.40
C GLY A 67 -7.33 14.43 -6.17
N LEU A 68 -7.91 13.26 -5.88
CA LEU A 68 -9.15 12.80 -6.51
C LEU A 68 -10.34 13.63 -6.04
N ALA A 69 -11.32 13.84 -6.93
CA ALA A 69 -12.64 14.34 -6.55
C ALA A 69 -13.31 13.35 -5.58
N ASP A 70 -14.16 13.86 -4.68
CA ASP A 70 -14.76 13.03 -3.61
C ASP A 70 -15.50 11.79 -4.15
N ALA A 71 -16.21 11.93 -5.27
CA ALA A 71 -16.91 10.82 -5.91
C ALA A 71 -15.94 9.75 -6.46
N ASP A 72 -14.78 10.16 -6.98
CA ASP A 72 -13.76 9.25 -7.51
C ASP A 72 -13.00 8.56 -6.38
N ARG A 73 -12.62 9.33 -5.35
CA ARG A 73 -11.96 8.82 -4.15
C ARG A 73 -12.82 7.76 -3.48
N LYS A 74 -14.12 8.02 -3.31
CA LYS A 74 -15.06 7.05 -2.76
C LYS A 74 -15.05 5.72 -3.54
N VAL A 75 -15.03 5.76 -4.86
CA VAL A 75 -15.01 4.51 -5.65
C VAL A 75 -13.69 3.77 -5.47
N VAL A 76 -12.56 4.47 -5.40
CA VAL A 76 -11.26 3.84 -5.10
C VAL A 76 -11.29 3.19 -3.71
N ASP A 77 -11.78 3.91 -2.71
CA ASP A 77 -11.90 3.41 -1.34
C ASP A 77 -12.79 2.18 -1.27
N ASP A 78 -13.95 2.19 -1.95
CA ASP A 78 -14.87 1.06 -2.01
C ASP A 78 -14.24 -0.17 -2.70
N VAL A 79 -13.40 0.04 -3.72
CA VAL A 79 -12.69 -1.05 -4.42
C VAL A 79 -11.56 -1.64 -3.57
N LEU A 80 -10.85 -0.81 -2.82
CA LEU A 80 -9.72 -1.25 -2.00
C LEU A 80 -10.17 -1.79 -0.64
N ALA A 81 -11.37 -1.44 -0.15
CA ALA A 81 -11.85 -1.85 1.15
C ALA A 81 -11.77 -3.38 1.38
N GLY A 82 -11.07 -3.78 2.44
CA GLY A 82 -10.91 -5.18 2.82
C GLY A 82 -9.89 -5.95 1.98
N THR A 83 -9.14 -5.28 1.12
CA THR A 83 -8.03 -5.90 0.36
C THR A 83 -6.70 -5.81 1.12
N GLY A 84 -6.58 -4.94 2.11
CA GLY A 84 -5.33 -4.55 2.76
C GLY A 84 -4.64 -3.36 2.07
N CYS A 85 -4.96 -3.08 0.80
CA CYS A 85 -4.43 -1.90 0.08
C CYS A 85 -4.94 -0.58 0.65
N GLU A 86 -6.11 -0.56 1.31
CA GLU A 86 -6.65 0.63 1.97
C GLU A 86 -5.68 1.21 3.03
N LYS A 87 -4.82 0.37 3.62
CA LYS A 87 -3.82 0.79 4.62
C LYS A 87 -2.75 1.72 4.05
N LEU A 88 -2.59 1.78 2.72
CA LEU A 88 -1.66 2.72 2.08
C LEU A 88 -2.13 4.17 2.23
N PHE A 89 -3.41 4.42 2.49
CA PHE A 89 -4.02 5.75 2.52
C PHE A 89 -4.52 6.17 3.91
N ALA A 90 -4.30 5.31 4.92
CA ALA A 90 -4.57 5.59 6.32
C ALA A 90 -3.48 6.46 6.97
#